data_AF-A0ABD4RWA3-F1
#
_entry.id   AF-A0ABD4RWA3-F1
#
_cell.length_a   1.000
_cell.length_b   1.000
_cell.length_c   1.000
_cell.angle_alpha   90.00
_cell.angle_beta   90.00
_cell.angle_gamma   90.00
#
_symmetry.space_group_name_H-M   'P 1'
#
loop_
_entity.id
_entity.type
_entity.pdbx_description
1 polymer ?
#
loop_
_entity_poly.entity_id
_entity_poly.type
_entity_poly.pdbx_seq_one_letter_code
_entity_poly.pdbx_strand_id
1 'polypeptide(L)'
;MATVYEFNYTGSEQSVTLKPGKYKLECWGASGGAFGVDTRTECAKGGYAKGEITLKEKTDLLICVGQSGFEKVPRDSSFTRSGYNGGGKGNGIGNSAFKWSSFGGGATDIRLPHGSTPWNDSKGLLSRILVAGGGGATKADVSNASQRSYLGGNGGGIIGGRGFSNDGNFSSGGTQYEGGVCGALVHSGSFGKGGGDSDVGGGGGWYGGAGETRYGAGGGSGYALTKDNYKPPGYIPTSEYYLENVVMTTGGNTTKADGYAKITLLQALPFLTVSSYNSTTATFKADHTDPTLLTKIEYFIDDVLKETITTDLASEKTINYTLEDNALHTLKIVVTDSTNATAEKVVSISKNIMPLENDATLQDITNKIKEMKDGLKSGKRSIINVLELKDIDASLNNTFVELSEKVKDYFDSADSFFQETNKGKELIANAIGLPATKENTFSELATYINENKAKIVDTLVKKQQLVTIEDPWEIIANIIKELYSVTYSYSTNSIIKQESFTSQIANSTYPPGGGGSVSNYTYWLGYTFLNDANKIKVHIDCHKDNTSGSGYNEIRINFKHTSNGKVINSFTCDQSNSIDKEITDIKKGDYFYFEYYVGGVIGKTYSCGANAKIYGVINYIK
;
A
#
# COMPACT_ATOMS: atom_id res chain seq x y z
N MET A 1 45.40 -10.33 -9.71
CA MET A 1 44.53 -10.28 -10.92
C MET A 1 43.23 -9.61 -10.52
N ALA A 2 42.53 -8.92 -11.43
CA ALA A 2 41.22 -8.36 -11.12
C ALA A 2 40.19 -9.49 -10.88
N THR A 3 39.31 -9.34 -9.90
CA THR A 3 38.24 -10.31 -9.64
C THR A 3 37.16 -10.18 -10.71
N VAL A 4 36.92 -11.27 -11.45
CA VAL A 4 35.95 -11.34 -12.55
C VAL A 4 35.00 -12.51 -12.30
N TYR A 5 33.71 -12.28 -12.50
CA TYR A 5 32.65 -13.28 -12.49
C TYR A 5 32.07 -13.36 -13.90
N GLU A 6 32.01 -14.56 -14.48
CA GLU A 6 31.48 -14.80 -15.83
C GLU A 6 30.28 -15.74 -15.79
N PHE A 7 29.21 -15.38 -16.50
CA PHE A 7 27.95 -16.12 -16.54
C PHE A 7 27.62 -16.46 -17.99
N ASN A 8 27.59 -17.74 -18.31
CA ASN A 8 27.14 -18.26 -19.62
C ASN A 8 25.69 -18.74 -19.50
N TYR A 9 25.05 -19.06 -20.63
CA TYR A 9 23.70 -19.61 -20.61
C TYR A 9 23.67 -21.01 -19.97
N THR A 10 22.78 -21.20 -18.98
CA THR A 10 22.58 -22.48 -18.25
C THR A 10 21.18 -23.05 -18.40
N GLY A 11 20.23 -22.32 -19.01
CA GLY A 11 18.81 -22.67 -19.02
C GLY A 11 18.02 -22.26 -17.78
N SER A 12 18.68 -21.63 -16.81
CA SER A 12 18.07 -21.11 -15.59
C SER A 12 18.70 -19.78 -15.16
N GLU A 13 18.11 -19.19 -14.14
CA GLU A 13 18.65 -18.06 -13.40
C GLU A 13 19.94 -18.49 -12.68
N GLN A 14 20.90 -17.58 -12.55
CA GLN A 14 22.15 -17.72 -11.79
C GLN A 14 22.22 -16.61 -10.74
N SER A 15 23.00 -16.77 -9.67
CA SER A 15 23.16 -15.76 -8.63
C SER A 15 24.62 -15.47 -8.29
N VAL A 16 24.88 -14.28 -7.77
CA VAL A 16 26.18 -13.90 -7.21
C VAL A 16 26.00 -12.94 -6.04
N THR A 17 26.83 -13.13 -5.02
CA THR A 17 26.93 -12.24 -3.87
C THR A 17 28.17 -11.36 -4.03
N LEU A 18 27.98 -10.05 -4.16
CA LEU A 18 29.07 -9.07 -4.23
C LEU A 18 29.31 -8.46 -2.86
N LYS A 19 30.59 -8.22 -2.54
CA LYS A 19 31.01 -7.41 -1.38
C LYS A 19 30.94 -5.91 -1.74
N PRO A 20 31.07 -5.00 -0.77
CA PRO A 20 31.23 -3.57 -1.06
C PRO A 20 32.40 -3.30 -2.01
N GLY A 21 32.14 -2.46 -3.02
CA GLY A 21 33.06 -2.25 -4.13
C GLY A 21 32.44 -1.45 -5.28
N LYS A 22 33.31 -0.85 -6.11
CA LYS A 22 32.94 -0.36 -7.44
C LYS A 22 33.11 -1.49 -8.46
N TYR A 23 32.03 -1.80 -9.18
CA TYR A 23 31.96 -2.88 -10.16
C TYR A 23 31.59 -2.34 -11.54
N LYS A 24 32.13 -2.99 -12.58
CA LYS A 24 31.62 -2.88 -13.95
C LYS A 24 30.72 -4.09 -14.21
N LEU A 25 29.47 -3.81 -14.57
CA LEU A 25 28.48 -4.79 -15.03
C LEU A 25 28.46 -4.79 -16.56
N GLU A 26 28.46 -5.97 -17.18
CA GLU A 26 28.42 -6.15 -18.63
C GLU A 26 27.46 -7.29 -19.02
N CYS A 27 26.58 -7.05 -19.98
CA CYS A 27 25.60 -8.02 -20.50
C CYS A 27 25.64 -8.06 -22.04
N TRP A 28 25.47 -9.25 -22.61
CA TRP A 28 25.33 -9.48 -24.04
C TRP A 28 24.08 -10.32 -24.31
N GLY A 29 23.15 -9.79 -25.09
CA GLY A 29 21.91 -10.48 -25.48
C GLY A 29 22.18 -11.60 -26.49
N ALA A 30 21.25 -12.54 -26.63
CA ALA A 30 21.43 -13.67 -27.54
C ALA A 30 21.05 -13.34 -29.00
N SER A 31 21.57 -14.12 -29.96
CA SER A 31 21.20 -14.02 -31.38
C SER A 31 19.83 -14.63 -31.68
N GLY A 32 19.13 -14.09 -32.68
CA GLY A 32 17.90 -14.70 -33.22
C GLY A 32 18.17 -15.94 -34.08
N GLY A 33 17.10 -16.65 -34.42
CA GLY A 33 17.10 -17.72 -35.41
C GLY A 33 17.21 -17.21 -36.85
N ALA A 34 17.72 -18.03 -37.75
CA ALA A 34 17.80 -17.72 -39.19
C ALA A 34 17.67 -19.01 -40.02
N PHE A 35 16.96 -18.92 -41.14
CA PHE A 35 16.88 -19.99 -42.13
C PHE A 35 18.10 -19.97 -43.07
N GLY A 36 18.52 -21.15 -43.53
CA GLY A 36 19.62 -21.30 -44.50
C GLY A 36 21.04 -21.18 -43.95
N VAL A 37 21.24 -21.03 -42.63
CA VAL A 37 22.58 -20.85 -42.03
C VAL A 37 23.14 -22.11 -41.38
N ASP A 38 24.43 -22.37 -41.55
CA ASP A 38 25.14 -23.39 -40.76
C ASP A 38 25.69 -22.86 -39.43
N THR A 39 25.82 -21.53 -39.29
CA THR A 39 26.32 -20.91 -38.07
C THR A 39 25.54 -19.65 -37.71
N ARG A 40 25.56 -19.27 -36.43
CA ARG A 40 25.00 -18.01 -35.89
C ARG A 40 25.58 -16.72 -36.51
N THR A 41 26.57 -16.81 -37.40
CA THR A 41 27.33 -15.67 -37.93
C THR A 41 26.48 -14.73 -38.79
N GLU A 42 25.44 -15.25 -39.45
CA GLU A 42 24.50 -14.46 -40.26
C GLU A 42 23.18 -14.14 -39.52
N CYS A 43 22.95 -14.72 -38.34
CA CYS A 43 21.82 -14.36 -37.47
C CYS A 43 21.90 -12.92 -36.98
N ALA A 44 20.74 -12.28 -36.75
CA ALA A 44 20.65 -11.01 -36.03
C ALA A 44 21.28 -11.15 -34.64
N LYS A 45 22.15 -10.21 -34.28
CA LYS A 45 22.92 -10.24 -33.03
C LYS A 45 22.10 -9.67 -31.89
N GLY A 46 22.24 -10.23 -30.70
CA GLY A 46 21.84 -9.54 -29.49
C GLY A 46 22.76 -8.36 -29.18
N GLY A 47 22.31 -7.48 -28.30
CA GLY A 47 23.01 -6.27 -27.93
C GLY A 47 24.20 -6.48 -27.01
N TYR A 48 24.88 -5.38 -26.73
CA TYR A 48 25.77 -5.21 -25.58
C TYR A 48 25.22 -4.10 -24.69
N ALA A 49 25.30 -4.26 -23.38
CA ALA A 49 25.04 -3.21 -22.40
C ALA A 49 26.09 -3.29 -21.30
N LYS A 50 26.61 -2.14 -20.86
CA LYS A 50 27.46 -2.03 -19.67
C LYS A 50 27.10 -0.81 -18.83
N GLY A 51 27.49 -0.86 -17.57
CA GLY A 51 27.47 0.27 -16.64
C GLY A 51 28.41 0.00 -15.46
N GLU A 52 28.76 1.05 -14.72
CA GLU A 52 29.51 0.98 -13.47
C GLU A 52 28.59 1.27 -12.29
N ILE A 53 28.77 0.53 -11.19
CA ILE A 53 27.96 0.65 -9.98
C ILE A 53 28.87 0.66 -8.76
N THR A 54 28.51 1.44 -7.75
CA THR A 54 29.18 1.47 -6.44
C THR A 54 28.26 0.84 -5.40
N LEU A 55 28.58 -0.38 -4.96
CA LEU A 55 27.85 -1.09 -3.93
C LEU A 55 28.49 -0.76 -2.57
N LYS A 56 27.73 -0.14 -1.66
CA LYS A 56 28.18 0.21 -0.31
C LYS A 56 28.04 -0.94 0.69
N GLU A 57 27.11 -1.85 0.43
CA GLU A 57 26.81 -3.00 1.28
C GLU A 57 26.91 -4.32 0.48
N LYS A 58 26.92 -5.45 1.19
CA LYS A 58 26.90 -6.78 0.57
C LYS A 58 25.60 -6.93 -0.23
N THR A 59 25.69 -7.19 -1.53
CA THR A 59 24.55 -7.20 -2.44
C THR A 59 24.44 -8.54 -3.15
N ASP A 60 23.27 -9.17 -3.08
CA ASP A 60 22.95 -10.34 -3.91
C ASP A 60 22.32 -9.89 -5.23
N LEU A 61 22.80 -10.44 -6.34
CA LEU A 61 22.31 -10.18 -7.70
C LEU A 61 21.90 -11.49 -8.37
N LEU A 62 20.84 -11.43 -9.17
CA LEU A 62 20.38 -12.51 -10.04
C LEU A 62 20.75 -12.16 -11.50
N ILE A 63 21.19 -13.17 -12.24
CA ILE A 63 21.64 -13.07 -13.63
C ILE A 63 20.77 -14.00 -14.47
N CYS A 64 20.03 -13.41 -15.42
CA CYS A 64 19.22 -14.15 -16.38
C CYS A 64 19.91 -14.03 -17.75
N VAL A 65 20.46 -15.14 -18.25
CA VAL A 65 21.21 -15.16 -19.52
C VAL A 65 20.30 -15.63 -20.65
N GLY A 66 20.28 -14.92 -21.76
CA GLY A 66 19.41 -15.22 -22.89
C GLY A 66 19.84 -16.45 -23.69
N GLN A 67 18.86 -17.26 -24.11
CA GLN A 67 19.11 -18.34 -25.06
C GLN A 67 19.10 -17.82 -26.50
N SER A 68 20.00 -18.33 -27.33
CA SER A 68 19.96 -18.14 -28.78
C SER A 68 18.72 -18.75 -29.39
N GLY A 69 18.09 -18.02 -30.31
CA GLY A 69 17.05 -18.55 -31.18
C GLY A 69 17.59 -19.42 -32.33
N PHE A 70 18.90 -19.41 -32.58
CA PHE A 70 19.53 -20.24 -33.62
C PHE A 70 19.67 -21.71 -33.19
N GLU A 71 19.11 -22.60 -34.01
CA GLU A 71 19.32 -24.04 -33.98
C GLU A 71 19.05 -24.63 -35.36
N LYS A 72 19.88 -25.59 -35.81
CA LYS A 72 19.68 -26.40 -37.02
C LYS A 72 19.60 -27.86 -36.59
N VAL A 73 18.53 -28.55 -36.97
CA VAL A 73 18.29 -29.97 -36.64
C VAL A 73 17.85 -30.75 -37.89
N PRO A 74 17.98 -32.09 -37.91
CA PRO A 74 17.34 -32.93 -38.92
C PRO A 74 15.84 -32.67 -38.99
N ARG A 75 15.24 -32.82 -40.18
CA ARG A 75 13.85 -32.44 -40.48
C ARG A 75 12.84 -32.91 -39.42
N ASP A 76 12.98 -34.13 -38.92
CA ASP A 76 12.01 -34.76 -38.02
C ASP A 76 12.37 -34.66 -36.52
N SER A 77 13.51 -34.07 -36.17
CA SER A 77 13.93 -33.86 -34.78
C SER A 77 13.23 -32.66 -34.13
N SER A 78 13.01 -32.67 -32.82
CA SER A 78 12.52 -31.49 -32.09
C SER A 78 13.62 -30.44 -31.88
N PHE A 79 13.24 -29.17 -31.73
CA PHE A 79 14.15 -28.12 -31.27
C PHE A 79 14.39 -28.23 -29.75
N THR A 80 15.58 -27.82 -29.32
CA THR A 80 15.96 -27.65 -27.91
C THR A 80 15.89 -26.19 -27.45
N ARG A 81 15.68 -25.24 -28.38
CA ARG A 81 15.45 -23.83 -28.05
C ARG A 81 14.02 -23.58 -27.58
N SER A 82 13.89 -22.79 -26.51
CA SER A 82 12.64 -22.32 -25.91
C SER A 82 12.46 -20.80 -26.01
N GLY A 83 13.53 -20.06 -26.33
CA GLY A 83 13.52 -18.59 -26.27
C GLY A 83 13.71 -18.06 -24.84
N TYR A 84 14.42 -18.80 -23.98
CA TYR A 84 14.61 -18.42 -22.57
C TYR A 84 15.14 -16.98 -22.39
N ASN A 85 14.61 -16.31 -21.36
CA ASN A 85 14.73 -14.87 -21.08
C ASN A 85 14.19 -13.95 -22.20
N GLY A 86 13.03 -14.31 -22.76
CA GLY A 86 12.18 -13.39 -23.50
C GLY A 86 12.28 -13.44 -25.02
N GLY A 87 13.01 -14.40 -25.59
CA GLY A 87 12.96 -14.65 -27.03
C GLY A 87 11.56 -15.10 -27.46
N GLY A 88 10.98 -14.42 -28.44
CA GLY A 88 9.69 -14.79 -29.01
C GLY A 88 9.76 -16.15 -29.69
N LYS A 89 8.74 -16.98 -29.51
CA LYS A 89 8.63 -18.28 -30.19
C LYS A 89 8.27 -18.06 -31.66
N GLY A 90 9.03 -18.67 -32.56
CA GLY A 90 8.71 -18.75 -33.99
C GLY A 90 8.50 -20.20 -34.44
N ASN A 91 8.43 -20.41 -35.76
CA ASN A 91 8.23 -21.73 -36.35
C ASN A 91 9.54 -22.41 -36.79
N GLY A 92 9.42 -23.72 -37.06
CA GLY A 92 10.48 -24.52 -37.66
C GLY A 92 10.42 -24.48 -39.18
N ILE A 93 11.49 -24.02 -39.82
CA ILE A 93 11.51 -23.71 -41.25
C ILE A 93 12.61 -24.51 -41.90
N GLY A 94 12.31 -25.28 -42.94
CA GLY A 94 13.20 -26.34 -43.38
C GLY A 94 12.95 -26.90 -44.76
N ASN A 95 13.98 -27.56 -45.29
CA ASN A 95 13.98 -28.33 -46.52
C ASN A 95 13.76 -29.83 -46.22
N SER A 96 13.98 -30.70 -47.19
CA SER A 96 13.79 -32.16 -47.03
C SER A 96 14.72 -32.82 -46.00
N ALA A 97 15.89 -32.23 -45.71
CA ALA A 97 16.90 -32.83 -44.84
C ALA A 97 16.97 -32.17 -43.45
N PHE A 98 16.83 -30.84 -43.38
CA PHE A 98 17.03 -30.05 -42.16
C PHE A 98 15.93 -29.04 -41.95
N LYS A 99 15.74 -28.63 -40.68
CA LYS A 99 14.98 -27.44 -40.31
C LYS A 99 15.74 -26.57 -39.31
N TRP A 100 15.40 -25.29 -39.34
CA TRP A 100 15.98 -24.22 -38.55
C TRP A 100 14.93 -23.62 -37.64
N SER A 101 15.34 -23.30 -36.41
CA SER A 101 14.52 -22.52 -35.48
C SER A 101 14.47 -21.07 -35.94
N SER A 102 13.27 -20.49 -35.95
CA SER A 102 13.04 -19.07 -36.19
C SER A 102 12.61 -18.32 -34.93
N PHE A 103 13.16 -18.73 -33.78
CA PHE A 103 12.87 -18.11 -32.48
C PHE A 103 13.70 -16.83 -32.32
N GLY A 104 13.17 -15.84 -31.60
CA GLY A 104 13.94 -14.67 -31.18
C GLY A 104 15.00 -15.06 -30.15
N GLY A 105 16.10 -14.30 -30.10
CA GLY A 105 17.09 -14.42 -29.05
C GLY A 105 16.58 -13.84 -27.73
N GLY A 106 16.88 -14.50 -26.62
CA GLY A 106 16.62 -13.96 -25.28
C GLY A 106 17.47 -12.73 -24.95
N ALA A 107 16.96 -11.88 -24.06
CA ALA A 107 17.75 -10.84 -23.43
C ALA A 107 18.76 -11.45 -22.44
N THR A 108 19.82 -10.71 -22.10
CA THR A 108 20.63 -11.01 -20.92
C THR A 108 20.56 -9.83 -19.97
N ASP A 109 20.31 -10.09 -18.69
CA ASP A 109 20.16 -9.04 -17.69
C ASP A 109 20.68 -9.42 -16.30
N ILE A 110 20.94 -8.37 -15.52
CA ILE A 110 21.30 -8.41 -14.10
C ILE A 110 20.17 -7.70 -13.33
N ARG A 111 19.67 -8.33 -12.28
CA ARG A 111 18.49 -7.89 -11.52
C ARG A 111 18.59 -8.18 -10.03
N LEU A 112 17.80 -7.49 -9.20
CA LEU A 112 17.69 -7.82 -7.78
C LEU A 112 16.87 -9.11 -7.58
N PRO A 113 17.18 -9.94 -6.56
CA PRO A 113 16.34 -11.06 -6.15
C PRO A 113 14.91 -10.61 -5.81
N HIS A 114 13.90 -11.38 -6.22
CA HIS A 114 12.48 -10.97 -6.14
C HIS A 114 11.54 -12.05 -5.55
N GLY A 115 12.09 -13.07 -4.91
CA GLY A 115 11.37 -14.25 -4.43
C GLY A 115 11.16 -15.28 -5.55
N SER A 116 11.60 -16.52 -5.32
CA SER A 116 11.75 -17.56 -6.35
C SER A 116 10.45 -17.89 -7.09
N THR A 117 10.33 -17.31 -8.28
CA THR A 117 9.29 -17.48 -9.31
C THR A 117 9.99 -17.25 -10.67
N PRO A 118 9.50 -17.79 -11.79
CA PRO A 118 10.28 -17.87 -13.04
C PRO A 118 10.76 -16.49 -13.54
N TRP A 119 11.85 -16.45 -14.31
CA TRP A 119 12.46 -15.22 -14.89
C TRP A 119 11.49 -14.21 -15.50
N ASN A 120 10.30 -14.66 -15.91
CA ASN A 120 9.27 -13.88 -16.58
C ASN A 120 8.15 -13.35 -15.64
N ASP A 121 8.30 -13.53 -14.33
CA ASP A 121 7.45 -12.91 -13.31
C ASP A 121 7.57 -11.38 -13.35
N SER A 122 6.47 -10.70 -13.03
CA SER A 122 6.39 -9.24 -13.07
C SER A 122 7.41 -8.57 -12.13
N LYS A 123 7.56 -9.07 -10.89
CA LYS A 123 8.54 -8.51 -9.93
C LYS A 123 9.96 -8.71 -10.43
N GLY A 124 10.26 -9.86 -11.04
CA GLY A 124 11.56 -10.12 -11.65
C GLY A 124 11.88 -9.22 -12.83
N LEU A 125 10.91 -8.97 -13.71
CA LEU A 125 11.10 -8.05 -14.83
C LEU A 125 11.24 -6.59 -14.34
N LEU A 126 10.57 -6.23 -13.24
CA LEU A 126 10.65 -4.93 -12.56
C LEU A 126 11.88 -4.78 -11.63
N SER A 127 12.67 -5.83 -11.40
CA SER A 127 13.90 -5.78 -10.60
C SER A 127 15.20 -5.62 -11.42
N ARG A 128 15.09 -5.54 -12.76
CA ARG A 128 16.23 -5.47 -13.69
C ARG A 128 16.97 -4.13 -13.63
N ILE A 129 18.29 -4.19 -13.44
CA ILE A 129 19.21 -3.05 -13.36
C ILE A 129 19.88 -2.78 -14.70
N LEU A 130 20.36 -3.84 -15.39
CA LEU A 130 21.03 -3.77 -16.69
C LEU A 130 20.49 -4.86 -17.61
N VAL A 131 20.17 -4.51 -18.87
CA VAL A 131 19.57 -5.40 -19.87
C VAL A 131 20.24 -5.18 -21.23
N ALA A 132 20.70 -6.27 -21.85
CA ALA A 132 21.07 -6.32 -23.26
C ALA A 132 20.03 -7.17 -24.02
N GLY A 133 19.23 -6.54 -24.88
CA GLY A 133 18.19 -7.22 -25.65
C GLY A 133 18.74 -8.20 -26.68
N GLY A 134 18.01 -9.29 -26.95
CA GLY A 134 18.32 -10.28 -27.97
C GLY A 134 17.83 -9.87 -29.37
N GLY A 135 18.41 -10.50 -30.40
CA GLY A 135 18.05 -10.27 -31.80
C GLY A 135 16.73 -10.94 -32.21
N GLY A 136 15.98 -10.30 -33.11
CA GLY A 136 14.81 -10.91 -33.76
C GLY A 136 15.22 -12.00 -34.75
N ALA A 137 14.34 -12.97 -34.98
CA ALA A 137 14.57 -14.02 -35.96
C ALA A 137 14.35 -13.57 -37.40
N THR A 138 14.74 -14.42 -38.35
CA THR A 138 14.28 -14.32 -39.74
C THR A 138 14.04 -15.69 -40.38
N LYS A 139 13.07 -15.76 -41.30
CA LYS A 139 12.89 -16.88 -42.23
C LYS A 139 13.41 -16.61 -43.63
N ALA A 140 14.03 -15.46 -43.85
CA ALA A 140 14.79 -15.21 -45.06
C ALA A 140 15.87 -16.28 -45.21
N ASP A 141 15.98 -16.86 -46.40
CA ASP A 141 17.13 -17.67 -46.76
C ASP A 141 18.33 -16.72 -46.92
N VAL A 142 19.16 -16.61 -45.89
CA VAL A 142 20.28 -15.67 -45.92
C VAL A 142 21.40 -16.14 -46.84
N SER A 143 21.37 -17.39 -47.33
CA SER A 143 22.25 -17.85 -48.42
C SER A 143 21.81 -17.28 -49.77
N ASN A 144 20.53 -16.91 -49.91
CA ASN A 144 19.98 -16.29 -51.11
C ASN A 144 20.19 -14.76 -51.09
N ALA A 145 21.01 -14.26 -52.01
CA ALA A 145 21.32 -12.84 -52.14
C ALA A 145 20.09 -11.94 -52.29
N SER A 146 18.99 -12.42 -52.89
CA SER A 146 17.73 -11.66 -53.04
C SER A 146 16.90 -11.55 -51.75
N GLN A 147 17.22 -12.34 -50.72
CA GLN A 147 16.53 -12.33 -49.43
C GLN A 147 17.36 -11.76 -48.27
N ARG A 148 18.65 -11.49 -48.48
CA ARG A 148 19.55 -10.86 -47.49
C ARG A 148 19.13 -9.47 -46.99
N SER A 149 18.13 -8.85 -47.61
CA SER A 149 17.55 -7.58 -47.14
C SER A 149 16.45 -7.78 -46.08
N TYR A 150 15.99 -9.01 -45.84
CA TYR A 150 14.83 -9.33 -44.99
C TYR A 150 15.24 -9.99 -43.66
N LEU A 151 16.35 -9.52 -43.09
CA LEU A 151 16.92 -10.05 -41.85
C LEU A 151 16.11 -9.60 -40.62
N GLY A 152 16.32 -10.32 -39.52
CA GLY A 152 15.83 -9.95 -38.20
C GLY A 152 16.59 -8.74 -37.65
N GLY A 153 15.91 -7.96 -36.81
CA GLY A 153 16.49 -6.79 -36.16
C GLY A 153 17.48 -7.17 -35.06
N ASN A 154 18.66 -6.56 -35.07
CA ASN A 154 19.63 -6.70 -33.97
C ASN A 154 19.05 -6.19 -32.64
N GLY A 155 19.30 -6.87 -31.53
CA GLY A 155 18.87 -6.47 -30.18
C GLY A 155 19.77 -5.45 -29.52
N GLY A 156 19.29 -4.81 -28.45
CA GLY A 156 20.02 -3.84 -27.64
C GLY A 156 19.98 -2.40 -28.16
N GLY A 157 20.73 -1.52 -27.50
CA GLY A 157 20.55 -0.07 -27.63
C GLY A 157 19.26 0.41 -26.95
N ILE A 158 18.97 1.71 -27.05
CA ILE A 158 17.70 2.28 -26.54
C ILE A 158 16.47 1.80 -27.34
N ILE A 159 16.69 1.42 -28.60
CA ILE A 159 15.68 0.90 -29.52
C ILE A 159 16.32 -0.28 -30.25
N GLY A 160 15.64 -1.43 -30.25
CA GLY A 160 16.07 -2.60 -31.02
C GLY A 160 15.92 -2.36 -32.53
N GLY A 161 16.74 -3.06 -33.32
CA GLY A 161 16.66 -3.03 -34.78
C GLY A 161 15.31 -3.51 -35.30
N ARG A 162 14.91 -3.00 -36.47
CA ARG A 162 13.72 -3.45 -37.20
C ARG A 162 14.01 -4.74 -37.95
N GLY A 163 13.02 -5.62 -38.05
CA GLY A 163 13.03 -6.73 -39.00
C GLY A 163 12.27 -6.34 -40.27
N PHE A 164 12.76 -6.74 -41.44
CA PHE A 164 12.21 -6.31 -42.74
C PHE A 164 11.50 -7.46 -43.48
N SER A 165 10.54 -7.11 -44.34
CA SER A 165 9.82 -8.03 -45.24
C SER A 165 9.89 -7.61 -46.71
N ASN A 166 9.61 -8.56 -47.61
CA ASN A 166 9.76 -8.42 -49.07
C ASN A 166 8.74 -7.50 -49.76
N ASP A 167 7.74 -7.05 -49.02
CA ASP A 167 6.68 -6.13 -49.41
C ASP A 167 6.96 -4.68 -48.95
N GLY A 168 8.10 -4.43 -48.32
CA GLY A 168 8.46 -3.14 -47.74
C GLY A 168 7.93 -2.90 -46.31
N ASN A 169 7.15 -3.84 -45.75
CA ASN A 169 6.74 -3.77 -44.36
C ASN A 169 7.90 -4.12 -43.42
N PHE A 170 7.81 -3.66 -42.18
CA PHE A 170 8.77 -3.97 -41.12
C PHE A 170 8.08 -4.22 -39.78
N SER A 171 8.65 -5.11 -38.97
CA SER A 171 8.32 -5.25 -37.54
C SER A 171 9.30 -4.40 -36.74
N SER A 172 8.79 -3.51 -35.88
CA SER A 172 9.68 -2.65 -35.09
C SER A 172 10.36 -3.42 -33.95
N GLY A 173 11.55 -2.97 -33.58
CA GLY A 173 12.19 -3.41 -32.34
C GLY A 173 11.55 -2.75 -31.12
N GLY A 174 11.77 -3.34 -29.95
CA GLY A 174 11.31 -2.77 -28.67
C GLY A 174 12.05 -1.47 -28.34
N THR A 175 11.43 -0.61 -27.54
CA THR A 175 12.02 0.67 -27.07
C THR A 175 12.25 0.63 -25.56
N GLN A 176 12.65 1.74 -24.92
CA GLN A 176 12.71 1.81 -23.46
C GLN A 176 11.33 1.93 -22.78
N TYR A 177 10.25 2.09 -23.56
CA TYR A 177 8.90 2.45 -23.09
C TYR A 177 7.82 1.47 -23.52
N GLU A 178 8.00 0.81 -24.67
CA GLU A 178 6.98 -0.05 -25.30
C GLU A 178 7.61 -1.19 -26.10
N GLY A 179 6.80 -2.23 -26.32
CA GLY A 179 7.14 -3.36 -27.18
C GLY A 179 7.19 -2.97 -28.66
N GLY A 180 7.95 -3.72 -29.44
CA GLY A 180 7.91 -3.60 -30.89
C GLY A 180 6.53 -3.98 -31.44
N VAL A 181 6.13 -3.36 -32.54
CA VAL A 181 4.81 -3.48 -33.16
C VAL A 181 4.95 -4.02 -34.58
N CYS A 182 3.99 -4.87 -34.97
CA CYS A 182 3.84 -5.46 -36.30
C CYS A 182 2.39 -5.34 -36.78
N GLY A 183 2.13 -5.61 -38.07
CA GLY A 183 0.80 -5.44 -38.67
C GLY A 183 -0.32 -6.26 -38.01
N ALA A 184 0.02 -7.41 -37.43
CA ALA A 184 -0.87 -8.18 -36.57
C ALA A 184 -0.48 -7.99 -35.10
N LEU A 185 -1.21 -7.14 -34.37
CA LEU A 185 -0.84 -6.69 -33.02
C LEU A 185 -0.64 -7.83 -31.99
N VAL A 186 -1.26 -8.99 -32.21
CA VAL A 186 -1.09 -10.20 -31.38
C VAL A 186 0.33 -10.75 -31.34
N HIS A 187 1.18 -10.40 -32.31
CA HIS A 187 2.60 -10.75 -32.35
C HIS A 187 3.52 -9.59 -31.95
N SER A 188 2.99 -8.53 -31.32
CA SER A 188 3.79 -7.43 -30.79
C SER A 188 4.67 -7.90 -29.62
N GLY A 189 5.79 -7.22 -29.40
CA GLY A 189 6.57 -7.36 -28.18
C GLY A 189 5.85 -6.78 -26.97
N SER A 190 6.32 -7.13 -25.78
CA SER A 190 5.82 -6.60 -24.51
C SER A 190 6.97 -6.46 -23.50
N PHE A 191 6.66 -6.02 -22.28
CA PHE A 191 7.66 -5.87 -21.23
C PHE A 191 8.34 -7.22 -20.93
N GLY A 192 9.66 -7.26 -21.09
CA GLY A 192 10.47 -8.47 -20.90
C GLY A 192 10.39 -9.55 -21.98
N LYS A 193 9.52 -9.42 -22.99
CA LYS A 193 9.19 -10.52 -23.92
C LYS A 193 9.07 -10.03 -25.37
N GLY A 194 9.77 -10.69 -26.28
CA GLY A 194 9.59 -10.54 -27.72
C GLY A 194 8.28 -11.17 -28.19
N GLY A 195 7.71 -10.62 -29.25
CA GLY A 195 6.48 -11.11 -29.85
C GLY A 195 6.68 -12.51 -30.45
N GLY A 196 5.69 -13.38 -30.30
CA GLY A 196 5.80 -14.80 -30.66
C GLY A 196 4.50 -15.38 -31.20
N ASP A 197 4.47 -16.71 -31.25
CA ASP A 197 3.39 -17.54 -31.82
C ASP A 197 2.99 -17.11 -33.25
N SER A 198 4.01 -16.67 -34.00
CA SER A 198 4.01 -16.38 -35.44
C SER A 198 5.11 -17.20 -36.13
N ASP A 199 5.35 -16.98 -37.42
CA ASP A 199 6.41 -17.69 -38.14
C ASP A 199 7.81 -17.33 -37.65
N VAL A 200 8.05 -16.07 -37.27
CA VAL A 200 9.36 -15.59 -36.80
C VAL A 200 9.24 -14.79 -35.50
N GLY A 201 10.03 -15.17 -34.49
CA GLY A 201 9.96 -14.59 -33.15
C GLY A 201 10.79 -13.31 -32.97
N GLY A 202 10.22 -12.31 -32.29
CA GLY A 202 10.90 -11.08 -31.90
C GLY A 202 11.92 -11.29 -30.79
N GLY A 203 12.96 -10.48 -30.74
CA GLY A 203 14.00 -10.56 -29.71
C GLY A 203 13.50 -10.12 -28.34
N GLY A 204 13.93 -10.80 -27.28
CA GLY A 204 13.68 -10.40 -25.90
C GLY A 204 14.42 -9.12 -25.53
N GLY A 205 13.93 -8.36 -24.56
CA GLY A 205 14.57 -7.11 -24.17
C GLY A 205 14.03 -6.54 -22.87
N TRP A 206 14.35 -5.28 -22.60
CA TRP A 206 13.63 -4.50 -21.58
C TRP A 206 12.15 -4.43 -21.96
N TYR A 207 11.88 -4.02 -23.19
CA TYR A 207 10.73 -4.44 -23.98
C TYR A 207 11.22 -5.25 -25.18
N GLY A 208 10.50 -6.32 -25.54
CA GLY A 208 10.86 -7.14 -26.69
C GLY A 208 10.49 -6.50 -28.03
N GLY A 209 11.13 -6.95 -29.11
CA GLY A 209 10.73 -6.60 -30.48
C GLY A 209 9.49 -7.37 -30.91
N ALA A 210 8.81 -6.89 -31.96
CA ALA A 210 7.69 -7.62 -32.56
C ALA A 210 8.17 -8.90 -33.26
N GLY A 211 7.33 -9.94 -33.24
CA GLY A 211 7.42 -11.06 -34.17
C GLY A 211 6.98 -10.65 -35.57
N GLU A 212 6.90 -11.61 -36.49
CA GLU A 212 6.31 -11.41 -37.82
C GLU A 212 5.84 -12.74 -38.41
N THR A 213 4.83 -12.67 -39.28
CA THR A 213 4.37 -13.79 -40.12
C THR A 213 5.15 -13.89 -41.43
N ARG A 214 5.77 -12.80 -41.87
CA ARG A 214 6.56 -12.70 -43.11
C ARG A 214 8.04 -13.02 -42.85
N TYR A 215 8.98 -12.08 -43.01
CA TYR A 215 10.41 -12.43 -43.07
C TYR A 215 11.20 -12.17 -41.79
N GLY A 216 11.48 -10.90 -41.46
CA GLY A 216 12.29 -10.51 -40.31
C GLY A 216 11.47 -9.97 -39.15
N ALA A 217 11.74 -10.46 -37.94
CA ALA A 217 11.19 -9.96 -36.68
C ALA A 217 12.09 -8.85 -36.07
N GLY A 218 11.52 -8.00 -35.20
CA GLY A 218 12.27 -6.92 -34.53
C GLY A 218 13.15 -7.42 -33.36
N GLY A 219 14.23 -6.70 -33.07
CA GLY A 219 15.08 -6.94 -31.90
C GLY A 219 14.52 -6.32 -30.62
N GLY A 220 14.84 -6.86 -29.45
CA GLY A 220 14.43 -6.27 -28.16
C GLY A 220 15.34 -5.11 -27.73
N SER A 221 14.82 -4.17 -26.94
CA SER A 221 15.63 -3.06 -26.40
C SER A 221 16.59 -3.52 -25.30
N GLY A 222 17.66 -2.74 -25.13
CA GLY A 222 18.43 -2.71 -23.90
C GLY A 222 17.84 -1.72 -22.87
N TYR A 223 18.37 -1.78 -21.66
CA TYR A 223 18.07 -0.84 -20.59
C TYR A 223 19.24 -0.81 -19.61
N ALA A 224 19.47 0.34 -19.01
CA ALA A 224 20.44 0.54 -17.95
C ALA A 224 19.81 1.51 -16.96
N LEU A 225 19.72 1.11 -15.70
CA LEU A 225 19.18 1.92 -14.63
C LEU A 225 20.06 3.15 -14.40
N THR A 226 19.54 4.35 -14.63
CA THR A 226 20.22 5.61 -14.35
C THR A 226 19.27 6.55 -13.60
N LYS A 227 19.77 7.71 -13.19
CA LYS A 227 18.93 8.75 -12.56
C LYS A 227 17.76 9.16 -13.46
N ASP A 228 18.05 9.46 -14.72
CA ASP A 228 17.14 10.18 -15.61
C ASP A 228 16.31 9.25 -16.53
N ASN A 229 16.58 7.95 -16.52
CA ASN A 229 15.81 7.01 -17.34
C ASN A 229 14.37 6.79 -16.82
N TYR A 230 13.49 6.32 -17.70
CA TYR A 230 12.13 5.93 -17.35
C TYR A 230 12.10 4.69 -16.47
N LYS A 231 11.21 4.70 -15.47
CA LYS A 231 11.02 3.63 -14.48
C LYS A 231 9.51 3.31 -14.44
N PRO A 232 9.07 2.09 -14.82
CA PRO A 232 7.65 1.76 -14.86
C PRO A 232 7.02 1.71 -13.45
N PRO A 233 5.67 1.81 -13.33
CA PRO A 233 4.99 1.62 -12.06
C PRO A 233 5.36 0.29 -11.40
N GLY A 234 5.74 0.32 -10.12
CA GLY A 234 6.19 -0.85 -9.37
C GLY A 234 7.65 -1.27 -9.60
N TYR A 235 8.45 -0.46 -10.29
CA TYR A 235 9.90 -0.71 -10.43
C TYR A 235 10.59 -0.76 -9.06
N ILE A 236 11.42 -1.80 -8.84
CA ILE A 236 11.92 -2.17 -7.51
C ILE A 236 13.27 -1.51 -7.15
N PRO A 237 14.29 -1.46 -8.03
CA PRO A 237 15.59 -0.91 -7.68
C PRO A 237 15.54 0.60 -7.38
N THR A 238 16.16 0.98 -6.27
CA THR A 238 16.25 2.38 -5.81
C THR A 238 17.45 3.12 -6.44
N SER A 239 17.69 4.36 -6.00
CA SER A 239 18.84 5.18 -6.40
C SER A 239 20.21 4.60 -6.05
N GLU A 240 20.29 3.65 -5.11
CA GLU A 240 21.55 2.98 -4.76
C GLU A 240 22.08 2.06 -5.88
N TYR A 241 21.22 1.67 -6.84
CA TYR A 241 21.57 0.84 -7.98
C TYR A 241 21.75 1.61 -9.30
N TYR A 242 21.82 2.94 -9.24
CA TYR A 242 22.04 3.76 -10.44
C TYR A 242 23.43 3.51 -11.04
N LEU A 243 23.45 3.30 -12.36
CA LEU A 243 24.64 3.03 -13.14
C LEU A 243 25.25 4.32 -13.71
N GLU A 244 26.56 4.39 -13.63
CA GLU A 244 27.41 5.38 -14.30
C GLU A 244 28.05 4.77 -15.56
N ASN A 245 28.69 5.60 -16.39
CA ASN A 245 29.53 5.17 -17.53
C ASN A 245 28.84 4.17 -18.49
N VAL A 246 27.52 4.32 -18.62
CA VAL A 246 26.63 3.44 -19.37
C VAL A 246 26.92 3.48 -20.86
N VAL A 247 27.00 2.29 -21.48
CA VAL A 247 27.02 2.14 -22.94
C VAL A 247 26.04 1.03 -23.31
N MET A 248 25.18 1.29 -24.28
CA MET A 248 24.28 0.28 -24.87
C MET A 248 24.46 0.28 -26.38
N THR A 249 24.80 -0.88 -26.94
CA THR A 249 25.13 -1.04 -28.37
C THR A 249 24.22 -2.09 -28.98
N THR A 250 23.44 -1.70 -29.99
CA THR A 250 22.62 -2.60 -30.78
C THR A 250 23.52 -3.58 -31.56
N GLY A 251 23.25 -4.88 -31.44
CA GLY A 251 24.01 -5.95 -32.11
C GLY A 251 25.41 -6.25 -31.54
N GLY A 252 25.72 -5.78 -30.32
CA GLY A 252 27.05 -5.92 -29.70
C GLY A 252 27.52 -7.34 -29.34
N ASN A 253 26.68 -8.38 -29.38
CA ASN A 253 27.11 -9.78 -29.20
C ASN A 253 27.72 -10.34 -30.50
N THR A 254 28.94 -9.90 -30.80
CA THR A 254 29.69 -10.35 -31.97
C THR A 254 30.45 -11.66 -31.75
N THR A 255 30.44 -12.25 -30.55
CA THR A 255 31.29 -13.39 -30.17
C THR A 255 30.54 -14.71 -29.96
N LYS A 256 29.36 -14.70 -29.33
CA LYS A 256 28.59 -15.90 -28.99
C LYS A 256 27.23 -15.94 -29.70
N ALA A 257 26.55 -17.09 -29.63
CA ALA A 257 25.17 -17.25 -30.09
C ALA A 257 24.20 -16.99 -28.94
N ASP A 258 24.36 -17.75 -27.86
CA ASP A 258 23.70 -17.47 -26.60
C ASP A 258 24.23 -16.16 -25.99
N GLY A 259 23.46 -15.58 -25.09
CA GLY A 259 23.88 -14.45 -24.29
C GLY A 259 24.98 -14.82 -23.29
N TYR A 260 25.55 -13.81 -22.66
CA TYR A 260 26.44 -13.97 -21.50
C TYR A 260 26.50 -12.67 -20.70
N ALA A 261 26.89 -12.76 -19.43
CA ALA A 261 27.15 -11.61 -18.58
C ALA A 261 28.54 -11.72 -17.94
N LYS A 262 29.10 -10.57 -17.57
CA LYS A 262 30.37 -10.48 -16.86
C LYS A 262 30.33 -9.34 -15.85
N ILE A 263 30.85 -9.59 -14.66
CA ILE A 263 31.00 -8.60 -13.60
C ILE A 263 32.49 -8.51 -13.27
N THR A 264 33.03 -7.30 -13.23
CA THR A 264 34.45 -7.04 -12.91
C THR A 264 34.54 -6.10 -11.72
N LEU A 265 35.25 -6.50 -10.67
CA LEU A 265 35.62 -5.60 -9.57
C LEU A 265 36.65 -4.58 -10.10
N LEU A 266 36.31 -3.30 -10.02
CA LEU A 266 37.22 -2.19 -10.39
C LEU A 266 38.00 -1.69 -9.18
N GLN A 267 37.32 -1.55 -8.03
CA GLN A 267 37.88 -1.11 -6.77
C GLN A 267 37.11 -1.79 -5.63
N ALA A 268 37.82 -2.41 -4.69
CA ALA A 268 37.19 -2.84 -3.43
C ALA A 268 36.95 -1.63 -2.52
N LEU A 269 35.93 -1.70 -1.67
CA LEU A 269 35.65 -0.66 -0.68
C LEU A 269 35.75 -1.24 0.73
N PRO A 270 36.10 -0.40 1.73
CA PRO A 270 35.97 -0.79 3.14
C PRO A 270 34.49 -1.02 3.46
N PHE A 271 34.25 -1.72 4.56
CA PHE A 271 32.91 -1.90 5.08
C PHE A 271 32.90 -1.97 6.60
N LEU A 272 31.75 -1.63 7.18
CA LEU A 272 31.57 -1.41 8.60
C LEU A 272 30.25 -2.04 9.06
N THR A 273 30.34 -2.92 10.05
CA THR A 273 29.17 -3.47 10.74
C THR A 273 29.16 -2.97 12.17
N VAL A 274 28.11 -2.27 12.59
CA VAL A 274 27.84 -1.99 14.02
C VAL A 274 27.04 -3.17 14.56
N SER A 275 27.57 -3.87 15.56
CA SER A 275 26.96 -5.08 16.13
C SER A 275 26.05 -4.78 17.32
N SER A 276 26.32 -3.70 18.07
CA SER A 276 25.43 -3.16 19.09
C SER A 276 25.82 -1.72 19.45
N TYR A 277 24.87 -0.94 19.97
CA TYR A 277 25.14 0.39 20.52
C TYR A 277 24.06 0.78 21.54
N ASN A 278 24.38 1.70 22.44
CA ASN A 278 23.51 2.19 23.50
C ASN A 278 23.88 3.64 23.87
N SER A 279 23.47 4.12 25.05
CA SER A 279 23.71 5.50 25.48
C SER A 279 25.15 5.82 25.91
N THR A 280 26.01 4.81 26.10
CA THR A 280 27.40 4.97 26.54
C THR A 280 28.43 4.22 25.71
N THR A 281 28.06 3.16 24.99
CA THR A 281 29.00 2.37 24.17
C THR A 281 28.44 1.97 22.81
N ALA A 282 29.34 1.75 21.86
CA ALA A 282 29.05 1.10 20.58
C ALA A 282 30.13 0.09 20.24
N THR A 283 29.70 -1.10 19.80
CA THR A 283 30.56 -2.20 19.34
C THR A 283 30.40 -2.36 17.83
N PHE A 284 31.52 -2.44 17.12
CA PHE A 284 31.55 -2.49 15.66
C PHE A 284 32.79 -3.20 15.13
N LYS A 285 32.73 -3.63 13.87
CA LYS A 285 33.87 -4.18 13.15
C LYS A 285 34.02 -3.49 11.79
N ALA A 286 35.20 -2.94 11.55
CA ALA A 286 35.65 -2.51 10.24
C ALA A 286 36.35 -3.69 9.52
N ASP A 287 36.22 -3.76 8.20
CA ASP A 287 36.79 -4.85 7.41
C ASP A 287 36.97 -4.41 5.93
N HIS A 288 37.73 -5.16 5.15
CA HIS A 288 38.03 -4.89 3.74
C HIS A 288 38.22 -6.22 2.98
N THR A 289 38.18 -6.23 1.65
CA THR A 289 38.48 -7.47 0.88
C THR A 289 39.93 -7.93 1.06
N ASP A 290 40.81 -6.97 1.36
CA ASP A 290 42.17 -7.11 1.88
C ASP A 290 42.30 -6.19 3.10
N PRO A 291 42.24 -6.72 4.34
CA PRO A 291 42.29 -5.93 5.57
C PRO A 291 43.54 -5.06 5.74
N THR A 292 44.64 -5.33 5.00
CA THR A 292 45.87 -4.53 5.07
C THR A 292 45.72 -3.15 4.44
N LEU A 293 44.66 -2.93 3.66
CA LEU A 293 44.38 -1.65 3.02
C LEU A 293 43.65 -0.65 3.93
N LEU A 294 43.17 -1.05 5.11
CA LEU A 294 42.57 -0.14 6.10
C LEU A 294 43.64 0.80 6.68
N THR A 295 43.35 2.09 6.79
CA THR A 295 44.30 3.11 7.28
C THR A 295 43.90 3.76 8.59
N LYS A 296 42.60 4.04 8.78
CA LYS A 296 42.08 4.61 10.03
C LYS A 296 40.58 4.32 10.22
N ILE A 297 40.15 4.40 11.47
CA ILE A 297 38.75 4.48 11.87
C ILE A 297 38.59 5.76 12.69
N GLU A 298 37.56 6.55 12.41
CA GLU A 298 37.23 7.78 13.12
C GLU A 298 35.79 7.70 13.62
N TYR A 299 35.51 8.15 14.85
CA TYR A 299 34.12 8.33 15.30
C TYR A 299 33.85 9.75 15.78
N PHE A 300 32.62 10.17 15.52
CA PHE A 300 32.13 11.51 15.70
C PHE A 300 30.81 11.45 16.49
N ILE A 301 30.61 12.40 17.40
CA ILE A 301 29.32 12.68 18.02
C ILE A 301 28.90 14.07 17.52
N ASP A 302 27.77 14.15 16.82
CA ASP A 302 27.25 15.40 16.22
C ASP A 302 28.30 16.13 15.36
N ASP A 303 28.91 15.35 14.46
CA ASP A 303 30.03 15.75 13.59
C ASP A 303 31.32 16.21 14.31
N VAL A 304 31.36 16.22 15.65
CA VAL A 304 32.57 16.47 16.44
C VAL A 304 33.38 15.18 16.58
N LEU A 305 34.56 15.14 15.96
CA LEU A 305 35.53 14.05 16.08
C LEU A 305 35.88 13.80 17.56
N LYS A 306 35.84 12.54 17.98
CA LYS A 306 36.21 12.13 19.34
C LYS A 306 37.51 11.33 19.37
N GLU A 307 37.75 10.47 18.39
CA GLU A 307 38.94 9.62 18.34
C GLU A 307 39.28 9.20 16.90
N THR A 308 40.58 8.97 16.66
CA THR A 308 41.11 8.36 15.44
C THR A 308 41.92 7.12 15.83
N ILE A 309 41.45 5.94 15.44
CA ILE A 309 42.11 4.65 15.67
C ILE A 309 42.93 4.30 14.42
N THR A 310 44.19 3.95 14.59
CA THR A 310 45.13 3.60 13.49
C THR A 310 45.76 2.21 13.63
N THR A 311 45.36 1.41 14.63
CA THR A 311 45.92 0.08 14.92
C THR A 311 44.84 -0.99 15.06
N ASP A 312 45.19 -2.23 14.72
CA ASP A 312 44.33 -3.42 14.77
C ASP A 312 42.97 -3.21 14.08
N LEU A 313 42.94 -2.49 12.96
CA LEU A 313 41.71 -1.92 12.38
C LEU A 313 40.65 -2.96 12.00
N ALA A 314 41.06 -4.19 11.69
CA ALA A 314 40.17 -5.29 11.34
C ALA A 314 39.63 -6.10 12.54
N SER A 315 40.04 -5.79 13.78
CA SER A 315 39.47 -6.39 14.98
C SER A 315 38.18 -5.67 15.40
N GLU A 316 37.29 -6.39 16.08
CA GLU A 316 36.10 -5.77 16.67
C GLU A 316 36.53 -4.73 17.73
N LYS A 317 35.89 -3.56 17.70
CA LYS A 317 36.13 -2.44 18.60
C LYS A 317 34.90 -2.17 19.43
N THR A 318 35.10 -1.78 20.68
CA THR A 318 34.06 -1.14 21.50
C THR A 318 34.55 0.24 21.90
N ILE A 319 33.84 1.28 21.44
CA ILE A 319 34.10 2.67 21.84
C ILE A 319 33.19 3.05 23.00
N ASN A 320 33.66 3.98 23.83
CA ASN A 320 32.92 4.52 24.97
C ASN A 320 32.75 6.03 24.77
N TYR A 321 31.57 6.56 25.05
CA TYR A 321 31.26 7.98 24.92
C TYR A 321 30.34 8.45 26.06
N THR A 322 30.19 9.77 26.17
CA THR A 322 29.29 10.41 27.13
C THR A 322 28.45 11.44 26.40
N LEU A 323 27.15 11.43 26.67
CA LEU A 323 26.17 12.37 26.14
C LEU A 323 25.84 13.39 27.25
N GLU A 324 25.85 14.68 26.92
CA GLU A 324 25.70 15.74 27.93
C GLU A 324 24.23 15.89 28.36
N ASP A 325 23.30 15.85 27.41
CA ASP A 325 21.86 16.01 27.64
C ASP A 325 21.05 14.78 27.13
N ASN A 326 19.73 14.94 26.98
CA ASN A 326 18.81 13.88 26.52
C ASN A 326 18.31 14.08 25.09
N ALA A 327 18.92 14.99 24.32
CA ALA A 327 18.60 15.20 22.93
C ALA A 327 18.91 13.96 22.08
N LEU A 328 18.53 14.04 20.82
CA LEU A 328 18.92 13.09 19.79
C LEU A 328 20.31 13.47 19.29
N HIS A 329 21.30 12.65 19.61
CA HIS A 329 22.66 12.79 19.11
C HIS A 329 22.91 11.79 17.98
N THR A 330 23.90 12.09 17.14
CA THR A 330 24.33 11.24 16.03
C THR A 330 25.71 10.65 16.33
N LEU A 331 25.79 9.32 16.37
CA LEU A 331 27.08 8.62 16.34
C LEU A 331 27.38 8.24 14.89
N LYS A 332 28.43 8.84 14.34
CA LYS A 332 28.97 8.49 13.02
C LYS A 332 30.32 7.81 13.20
N ILE A 333 30.48 6.63 12.61
CA ILE A 333 31.75 5.90 12.55
C ILE A 333 32.15 5.81 11.08
N VAL A 334 33.38 6.22 10.77
CA VAL A 334 33.95 6.26 9.41
C VAL A 334 35.21 5.40 9.36
N VAL A 335 35.24 4.46 8.43
CA VAL A 335 36.40 3.62 8.10
C VAL A 335 37.02 4.16 6.83
N THR A 336 38.34 4.36 6.81
CA THR A 336 39.08 4.83 5.62
C THR A 336 40.10 3.78 5.18
N ASP A 337 40.28 3.61 3.88
CA ASP A 337 41.32 2.77 3.29
C ASP A 337 42.53 3.58 2.74
N SER A 338 43.51 2.90 2.16
CA SER A 338 44.72 3.48 1.57
C SER A 338 44.51 4.20 0.24
N THR A 339 43.32 4.08 -0.36
CA THR A 339 42.88 4.87 -1.53
C THR A 339 42.09 6.11 -1.13
N ASN A 340 41.91 6.35 0.18
CA ASN A 340 41.00 7.33 0.77
C ASN A 340 39.51 7.05 0.48
N ALA A 341 39.15 5.82 0.10
CA ALA A 341 37.76 5.42 0.05
C ALA A 341 37.23 5.21 1.47
N THR A 342 35.97 5.59 1.69
CA THR A 342 35.35 5.56 3.01
C THR A 342 34.09 4.71 3.06
N ALA A 343 33.88 4.06 4.20
CA ALA A 343 32.61 3.45 4.57
C ALA A 343 32.17 4.04 5.91
N GLU A 344 30.92 4.48 5.99
CA GLU A 344 30.38 5.10 7.19
C GLU A 344 29.09 4.41 7.66
N LYS A 345 28.88 4.40 8.97
CA LYS A 345 27.59 4.07 9.59
C LYS A 345 27.23 5.20 10.53
N VAL A 346 26.00 5.70 10.38
CA VAL A 346 25.41 6.70 11.26
C VAL A 346 24.27 6.03 12.02
N VAL A 347 24.29 6.14 13.34
CA VAL A 347 23.21 5.67 14.22
C VAL A 347 22.78 6.82 15.13
N SER A 348 21.49 6.84 15.49
CA SER A 348 20.96 7.86 16.40
C SER A 348 20.99 7.34 17.83
N ILE A 349 21.50 8.15 18.77
CA ILE A 349 21.68 7.77 20.17
C ILE A 349 21.14 8.86 21.10
N SER A 350 20.81 8.48 22.34
CA SER A 350 20.38 9.42 23.38
C SER A 350 20.72 8.85 24.76
N LYS A 351 20.95 9.74 25.72
CA LYS A 351 21.44 9.40 27.07
C LYS A 351 20.51 8.49 27.87
N ASN A 352 19.20 8.72 27.78
CA ASN A 352 18.18 8.02 28.58
C ASN A 352 17.20 7.19 27.76
N ILE A 353 16.96 7.53 26.47
CA ILE A 353 15.89 6.93 25.66
C ILE A 353 16.42 6.67 24.26
N MET A 354 16.98 5.47 24.02
CA MET A 354 17.48 5.07 22.71
C MET A 354 16.42 5.22 21.60
N PRO A 355 16.72 5.80 20.43
CA PRO A 355 15.80 5.82 19.30
C PRO A 355 15.42 4.39 18.86
N LEU A 356 14.24 4.23 18.28
CA LEU A 356 13.88 3.00 17.58
C LEU A 356 14.57 2.99 16.20
N GLU A 357 15.05 1.83 15.77
CA GLU A 357 15.53 1.64 14.41
C GLU A 357 14.37 1.57 13.40
N ASN A 358 14.67 1.75 12.12
CA ASN A 358 13.67 1.84 11.05
C ASN A 358 12.90 0.52 10.81
N ASP A 359 13.41 -0.60 11.32
CA ASP A 359 12.86 -1.96 11.23
C ASP A 359 12.42 -2.52 12.60
N ALA A 360 12.29 -1.66 13.62
CA ALA A 360 11.97 -2.06 14.99
C ALA A 360 10.74 -2.97 15.11
N THR A 361 10.91 -4.10 15.82
CA THR A 361 9.87 -5.10 16.05
C THR A 361 8.94 -4.70 17.19
N LEU A 362 7.82 -5.43 17.35
CA LEU A 362 6.93 -5.28 18.51
C LEU A 362 7.66 -5.52 19.86
N GLN A 363 8.71 -6.35 19.87
CA GLN A 363 9.53 -6.60 21.05
C GLN A 363 10.39 -5.38 21.39
N ASP A 364 10.91 -4.70 20.38
CA ASP A 364 11.73 -3.48 20.54
C ASP A 364 10.87 -2.32 21.03
N ILE A 365 9.66 -2.15 20.46
CA ILE A 365 8.64 -1.21 20.98
C ILE A 365 8.30 -1.52 22.45
N THR A 366 8.14 -2.80 22.79
CA THR A 366 7.85 -3.22 24.17
C THR A 366 9.00 -2.91 25.13
N ASN A 367 10.25 -3.05 24.69
CA ASN A 367 11.43 -2.69 25.49
C ASN A 367 11.58 -1.16 25.60
N LYS A 368 11.34 -0.42 24.51
CA LYS A 368 11.30 1.04 24.45
C LYS A 368 10.33 1.65 25.47
N ILE A 369 9.15 1.07 25.63
CA ILE A 369 8.15 1.48 26.63
C ILE A 369 8.66 1.27 28.07
N LYS A 370 9.46 0.21 28.34
CA LYS A 370 10.08 0.00 29.66
C LYS A 370 11.13 1.06 29.95
N GLU A 371 12.00 1.37 28.99
CA GLU A 371 13.00 2.45 29.12
C GLU A 371 12.33 3.80 29.37
N MET A 372 11.27 4.14 28.62
CA MET A 372 10.49 5.36 28.86
C MET A 372 9.91 5.39 30.27
N LYS A 373 9.33 4.28 30.75
CA LYS A 373 8.79 4.14 32.12
C LYS A 373 9.86 4.38 33.18
N ASP A 374 11.06 3.84 33.00
CA ASP A 374 12.15 3.97 33.98
C ASP A 374 12.82 5.35 33.92
N GLY A 375 12.94 5.95 32.73
CA GLY A 375 13.30 7.35 32.57
C GLY A 375 12.32 8.30 33.29
N LEU A 376 11.01 8.02 33.21
CA LEU A 376 9.96 8.81 33.88
C LEU A 376 10.04 8.69 35.41
N LYS A 377 10.37 7.49 35.94
CA LYS A 377 10.68 7.31 37.38
C LYS A 377 11.93 8.08 37.81
N SER A 378 12.98 8.09 36.99
CA SER A 378 14.23 8.80 37.26
C SER A 378 14.01 10.32 37.28
N GLY A 379 13.29 10.85 36.30
CA GLY A 379 12.86 12.25 36.26
C GLY A 379 12.02 12.64 37.49
N LYS A 380 11.03 11.81 37.88
CA LYS A 380 10.25 12.03 39.11
C LYS A 380 11.16 12.10 40.35
N ARG A 381 12.15 11.21 40.47
CA ARG A 381 13.11 11.23 41.59
C ARG A 381 13.97 12.49 41.58
N SER A 382 14.47 12.92 40.43
CA SER A 382 15.24 14.15 40.31
C SER A 382 14.44 15.40 40.71
N ILE A 383 13.14 15.44 40.39
CA ILE A 383 12.24 16.52 40.82
C ILE A 383 12.05 16.49 42.33
N ILE A 384 11.80 15.31 42.93
CA ILE A 384 11.67 15.16 44.40
C ILE A 384 12.93 15.65 45.10
N ASN A 385 14.13 15.22 44.69
CA ASN A 385 15.39 15.68 45.28
C ASN A 385 15.55 17.22 45.20
N VAL A 386 15.07 17.87 44.13
CA VAL A 386 15.13 19.34 43.97
C VAL A 386 14.08 20.06 44.85
N LEU A 387 12.94 19.42 45.14
CA LEU A 387 11.92 19.93 46.05
C LEU A 387 12.36 19.76 47.53
N GLU A 388 12.94 18.62 47.88
CA GLU A 388 13.56 18.35 49.18
C GLU A 388 14.68 19.37 49.47
N LEU A 389 15.55 19.66 48.50
CA LEU A 389 16.58 20.71 48.59
C LEU A 389 16.03 22.15 48.70
N LYS A 390 14.71 22.33 48.61
CA LYS A 390 14.01 23.62 48.74
C LYS A 390 13.06 23.67 49.96
N ASP A 391 13.14 22.68 50.86
CA ASP A 391 12.19 22.48 51.97
C ASP A 391 10.72 22.40 51.51
N ILE A 392 10.48 21.87 50.31
CA ILE A 392 9.13 21.60 49.78
C ILE A 392 8.82 20.12 49.97
N ASP A 393 7.91 19.80 50.90
CA ASP A 393 7.46 18.42 51.15
C ASP A 393 6.81 17.82 49.88
N ALA A 394 7.35 16.69 49.42
CA ALA A 394 7.06 16.09 48.13
C ALA A 394 6.94 14.55 48.23
N SER A 395 6.09 14.06 49.14
CA SER A 395 5.85 12.62 49.30
C SER A 395 5.06 11.97 48.12
N LEU A 396 5.26 10.67 47.91
CA LEU A 396 5.12 10.00 46.62
C LEU A 396 3.67 9.85 46.05
N ASN A 397 2.63 10.14 46.86
CA ASN A 397 1.27 9.59 46.71
C ASN A 397 0.18 10.54 46.16
N ASN A 398 0.41 11.85 46.14
CA ASN A 398 -0.67 12.86 46.03
C ASN A 398 -1.10 13.15 44.58
N THR A 399 -1.76 12.20 43.91
CA THR A 399 -2.54 12.52 42.69
C THR A 399 -3.62 11.49 42.36
N PHE A 400 -3.29 10.19 42.39
CA PHE A 400 -4.30 9.14 42.12
C PHE A 400 -5.20 8.90 43.34
N VAL A 401 -4.64 9.02 44.55
CA VAL A 401 -5.39 8.94 45.81
C VAL A 401 -6.34 10.13 45.95
N GLU A 402 -5.86 11.37 45.78
CA GLU A 402 -6.72 12.57 45.79
C GLU A 402 -7.88 12.50 44.78
N LEU A 403 -7.65 11.94 43.58
CA LEU A 403 -8.72 11.75 42.61
C LEU A 403 -9.74 10.72 43.09
N SER A 404 -9.28 9.60 43.68
CA SER A 404 -10.17 8.58 44.25
C SER A 404 -10.96 9.08 45.45
N GLU A 405 -10.37 9.91 46.30
CA GLU A 405 -11.02 10.53 47.46
C GLU A 405 -12.04 11.57 47.00
N LYS A 406 -11.71 12.46 46.05
CA LYS A 406 -12.68 13.42 45.47
C LYS A 406 -13.85 12.74 44.75
N VAL A 407 -13.60 11.60 44.08
CA VAL A 407 -14.67 10.80 43.46
C VAL A 407 -15.54 10.14 44.53
N LYS A 408 -14.94 9.59 45.60
CA LYS A 408 -15.67 9.02 46.73
C LYS A 408 -16.53 10.08 47.43
N ASP A 409 -15.99 11.24 47.75
CA ASP A 409 -16.71 12.34 48.41
C ASP A 409 -17.89 12.84 47.56
N TYR A 410 -17.76 12.83 46.23
CA TYR A 410 -18.84 13.16 45.30
C TYR A 410 -19.97 12.11 45.34
N PHE A 411 -19.64 10.81 45.40
CA PHE A 411 -20.62 9.74 45.56
C PHE A 411 -21.27 9.73 46.95
N ASP A 412 -20.51 9.95 48.03
CA ASP A 412 -21.05 10.04 49.38
C ASP A 412 -21.98 11.27 49.54
N SER A 413 -21.64 12.39 48.90
CA SER A 413 -22.51 13.58 48.85
C SER A 413 -23.78 13.34 48.04
N ALA A 414 -23.68 12.61 46.92
CA ALA A 414 -24.85 12.22 46.13
C ALA A 414 -25.77 11.26 46.90
N ASP A 415 -25.21 10.26 47.60
CA ASP A 415 -25.98 9.34 48.46
C ASP A 415 -26.66 10.11 49.60
N SER A 416 -25.96 11.04 50.25
CA SER A 416 -26.54 11.91 51.28
C SER A 416 -27.73 12.73 50.75
N PHE A 417 -27.61 13.30 49.54
CA PHE A 417 -28.72 14.02 48.88
C PHE A 417 -29.91 13.11 48.53
N PHE A 418 -29.65 11.86 48.10
CA PHE A 418 -30.70 10.85 47.91
C PHE A 418 -31.36 10.43 49.23
N GLN A 419 -30.60 10.36 50.34
CA GLN A 419 -31.14 10.08 51.68
C GLN A 419 -32.00 11.23 52.23
N GLU A 420 -31.60 12.50 52.05
CA GLU A 420 -32.46 13.65 52.39
C GLU A 420 -33.74 13.68 51.54
N THR A 421 -33.63 13.34 50.25
CA THR A 421 -34.80 13.20 49.36
C THR A 421 -35.75 12.08 49.85
N ASN A 422 -35.23 11.02 50.45
CA ASN A 422 -36.04 9.97 51.08
C ASN A 422 -36.65 10.40 52.43
N LYS A 423 -35.94 11.18 53.26
CA LYS A 423 -36.53 11.83 54.46
C LYS A 423 -37.71 12.74 54.10
N GLY A 424 -37.63 13.44 52.96
CA GLY A 424 -38.75 14.22 52.43
C GLY A 424 -40.01 13.35 52.17
N LYS A 425 -39.83 12.12 51.67
CA LYS A 425 -40.92 11.16 51.48
C LYS A 425 -41.50 10.65 52.81
N GLU A 426 -40.65 10.36 53.81
CA GLU A 426 -41.10 9.95 55.14
C GLU A 426 -41.90 11.05 55.87
N LEU A 427 -41.48 12.31 55.76
CA LEU A 427 -42.19 13.45 56.34
C LEU A 427 -43.57 13.66 55.69
N ILE A 428 -43.66 13.50 54.36
CA ILE A 428 -44.94 13.56 53.65
C ILE A 428 -45.85 12.39 54.04
N ALA A 429 -45.31 11.16 54.13
CA ALA A 429 -46.07 9.98 54.52
C ALA A 429 -46.66 10.11 55.95
N ASN A 430 -45.87 10.61 56.90
CA ASN A 430 -46.34 10.89 58.26
C ASN A 430 -47.44 11.97 58.29
N ALA A 431 -47.37 12.99 57.44
CA ALA A 431 -48.37 14.06 57.40
C ALA A 431 -49.75 13.63 56.84
N ILE A 432 -49.81 12.54 56.05
CA ILE A 432 -51.06 12.01 55.45
C ILE A 432 -51.59 10.75 56.15
N GLY A 433 -50.87 10.21 57.13
CA GLY A 433 -51.40 9.21 58.08
C GLY A 433 -51.45 7.75 57.60
N LEU A 434 -50.63 7.36 56.61
CA LEU A 434 -50.41 5.96 56.21
C LEU A 434 -48.93 5.70 55.90
N PRO A 435 -48.40 4.47 56.15
CA PRO A 435 -46.99 4.17 55.98
C PRO A 435 -46.60 4.04 54.50
N ALA A 436 -45.50 4.65 54.11
CA ALA A 436 -44.94 4.52 52.76
C ALA A 436 -44.24 3.16 52.57
N THR A 437 -44.64 2.42 51.53
CA THR A 437 -43.90 1.26 51.01
C THR A 437 -43.17 1.62 49.71
N LYS A 438 -42.21 0.78 49.31
CA LYS A 438 -41.18 1.12 48.30
C LYS A 438 -41.65 1.20 46.84
N GLU A 439 -42.91 0.89 46.53
CA GLU A 439 -43.36 0.62 45.16
C GLU A 439 -44.16 1.75 44.51
N ASN A 440 -44.56 2.80 45.24
CA ASN A 440 -45.38 3.88 44.68
C ASN A 440 -44.54 4.90 43.88
N THR A 441 -44.74 4.91 42.57
CA THR A 441 -44.25 5.94 41.64
C THR A 441 -44.97 7.28 41.82
N PHE A 442 -44.43 8.35 41.21
CA PHE A 442 -45.09 9.66 41.14
C PHE A 442 -46.50 9.58 40.53
N SER A 443 -46.74 8.62 39.63
CA SER A 443 -48.06 8.35 39.06
C SER A 443 -49.02 7.81 40.11
N GLU A 444 -48.59 6.90 40.99
CA GLU A 444 -49.46 6.30 42.02
C GLU A 444 -49.83 7.28 43.13
N LEU A 445 -48.95 8.24 43.48
CA LEU A 445 -49.34 9.33 44.39
C LEU A 445 -50.33 10.30 43.74
N ALA A 446 -50.16 10.64 42.47
CA ALA A 446 -51.12 11.43 41.72
C ALA A 446 -52.47 10.69 41.55
N THR A 447 -52.42 9.38 41.33
CA THR A 447 -53.58 8.48 41.31
C THR A 447 -54.28 8.45 42.67
N TYR A 448 -53.57 8.30 43.79
CA TYR A 448 -54.19 8.29 45.14
C TYR A 448 -54.90 9.61 45.48
N ILE A 449 -54.36 10.74 45.02
CA ILE A 449 -55.00 12.07 45.10
C ILE A 449 -56.24 12.14 44.20
N ASN A 450 -56.19 11.53 43.00
CA ASN A 450 -57.34 11.36 42.11
C ASN A 450 -58.38 10.33 42.62
N GLU A 451 -57.98 9.36 43.44
CA GLU A 451 -58.86 8.31 43.99
C GLU A 451 -59.57 8.79 45.26
N ASN A 452 -58.88 9.50 46.16
CA ASN A 452 -59.54 10.16 47.29
C ASN A 452 -60.29 11.43 46.88
N LYS A 453 -60.14 11.87 45.62
CA LYS A 453 -61.15 12.70 44.94
C LYS A 453 -62.54 12.07 45.01
N ALA A 454 -62.69 10.74 45.16
CA ALA A 454 -63.99 10.08 45.39
C ALA A 454 -64.67 10.54 46.69
N LYS A 455 -63.92 10.85 47.77
CA LYS A 455 -64.48 11.44 49.00
C LYS A 455 -64.79 12.93 48.84
N ILE A 456 -64.01 13.64 48.03
CA ILE A 456 -64.35 15.01 47.58
C ILE A 456 -65.63 14.96 46.70
N VAL A 457 -65.79 13.89 45.93
CA VAL A 457 -66.93 13.53 45.07
C VAL A 457 -68.10 12.92 45.85
N ASP A 458 -68.02 12.60 47.14
CA ASP A 458 -69.23 12.34 47.95
C ASP A 458 -70.14 13.61 47.97
N THR A 459 -69.51 14.78 47.85
CA THR A 459 -70.17 16.07 47.58
C THR A 459 -70.81 16.14 46.18
N LEU A 460 -70.28 15.41 45.20
CA LEU A 460 -70.80 15.30 43.82
C LEU A 460 -71.77 14.12 43.62
N VAL A 461 -71.77 13.10 44.48
CA VAL A 461 -72.76 12.00 44.54
C VAL A 461 -74.19 12.55 44.68
N LYS A 462 -74.34 13.75 45.25
CA LYS A 462 -75.61 14.48 45.33
C LYS A 462 -76.06 15.15 44.02
N LYS A 463 -75.25 15.18 42.96
CA LYS A 463 -75.52 16.00 41.75
C LYS A 463 -75.84 15.25 40.45
N GLN A 464 -75.37 14.03 40.25
CA GLN A 464 -75.63 13.17 39.08
C GLN A 464 -75.05 11.77 39.41
N GLN A 465 -75.80 10.70 39.67
CA GLN A 465 -76.85 10.07 38.85
C GLN A 465 -76.49 9.98 37.36
N LEU A 466 -76.56 8.74 36.82
CA LEU A 466 -76.37 8.31 35.41
C LEU A 466 -74.89 8.09 35.04
N VAL A 467 -74.34 6.86 34.91
CA VAL A 467 -74.52 5.78 33.89
C VAL A 467 -73.09 5.48 33.34
N THR A 468 -72.37 4.40 33.72
CA THR A 468 -72.36 3.00 33.17
C THR A 468 -71.93 2.89 31.68
N ILE A 469 -71.14 1.93 31.14
CA ILE A 469 -70.54 0.64 31.60
C ILE A 469 -69.47 0.14 30.55
N GLU A 470 -68.44 -0.63 30.99
CA GLU A 470 -67.63 -1.78 30.40
C GLU A 470 -67.30 -1.88 28.87
N ASP A 471 -66.55 -2.84 28.27
CA ASP A 471 -65.97 -4.16 28.63
C ASP A 471 -64.76 -4.59 27.69
N PRO A 472 -63.87 -5.57 28.01
CA PRO A 472 -62.55 -5.71 27.39
C PRO A 472 -62.35 -6.86 26.36
N TRP A 473 -63.02 -6.82 25.19
CA TRP A 473 -62.83 -7.87 24.14
C TRP A 473 -61.72 -7.60 23.10
N GLU A 474 -61.37 -6.35 22.78
CA GLU A 474 -60.45 -6.06 21.65
C GLU A 474 -58.95 -6.27 21.93
N ILE A 475 -58.55 -6.38 23.21
CA ILE A 475 -57.16 -6.67 23.60
C ILE A 475 -56.68 -8.01 23.00
N ILE A 476 -57.60 -8.94 22.78
CA ILE A 476 -57.33 -10.28 22.22
C ILE A 476 -56.97 -10.21 20.72
N ALA A 477 -57.35 -9.15 20.00
CA ALA A 477 -57.27 -9.12 18.53
C ALA A 477 -55.89 -8.74 17.96
N ASN A 478 -55.17 -7.78 18.56
CA ASN A 478 -53.96 -7.22 17.95
C ASN A 478 -52.66 -7.98 18.25
N ILE A 479 -52.69 -8.92 19.21
CA ILE A 479 -51.60 -9.88 19.45
C ILE A 479 -51.33 -10.74 18.20
N ILE A 480 -52.35 -10.98 17.36
CA ILE A 480 -52.27 -11.81 16.15
C ILE A 480 -51.44 -11.15 15.01
N LYS A 481 -51.05 -9.87 15.13
CA LYS A 481 -50.29 -9.13 14.10
C LYS A 481 -48.76 -9.19 14.22
N GLU A 482 -48.24 -10.08 15.06
CA GLU A 482 -46.82 -10.38 15.29
C GLU A 482 -46.03 -10.83 14.04
N LEU A 483 -46.71 -11.26 12.97
CA LEU A 483 -46.14 -12.20 12.00
C LEU A 483 -45.41 -11.54 10.80
N TYR A 484 -44.07 -11.76 10.76
CA TYR A 484 -43.08 -11.58 9.67
C TYR A 484 -42.47 -10.17 9.45
N SER A 485 -41.18 -9.98 9.08
CA SER A 485 -39.96 -10.84 9.08
C SER A 485 -38.67 -10.04 8.66
N VAL A 486 -37.52 -10.74 8.61
CA VAL A 486 -36.25 -10.54 7.80
C VAL A 486 -34.94 -10.27 8.59
N THR A 487 -33.83 -10.85 8.07
CA THR A 487 -32.54 -11.16 8.74
C THR A 487 -31.32 -10.51 8.05
N TYR A 488 -30.19 -10.33 8.75
CA TYR A 488 -28.89 -9.83 8.23
C TYR A 488 -27.78 -10.91 8.16
N SER A 489 -26.73 -10.68 7.36
CA SER A 489 -25.47 -11.45 7.33
C SER A 489 -24.23 -10.55 7.20
N TYR A 490 -23.06 -11.03 7.66
CA TYR A 490 -21.78 -10.30 7.69
C TYR A 490 -20.65 -11.12 7.06
N SER A 491 -19.62 -10.46 6.50
CA SER A 491 -18.30 -11.05 6.27
C SER A 491 -17.16 -10.04 6.51
N THR A 492 -16.00 -10.54 6.93
CA THR A 492 -14.84 -9.74 7.34
C THR A 492 -13.63 -10.03 6.46
N ASN A 493 -12.99 -8.99 5.89
CA ASN A 493 -11.52 -8.78 5.88
C ASN A 493 -11.06 -7.73 4.84
N SER A 494 -10.60 -6.57 5.31
CA SER A 494 -9.53 -5.74 4.69
C SER A 494 -9.28 -4.48 5.54
N ILE A 495 -8.11 -3.84 5.35
CA ILE A 495 -7.56 -2.82 6.27
C ILE A 495 -8.12 -1.40 6.02
N ILE A 496 -9.03 -1.23 5.07
CA ILE A 496 -9.94 -0.08 4.99
C ILE A 496 -11.33 -0.62 5.27
N LYS A 497 -11.95 -0.19 6.37
CA LYS A 497 -13.35 -0.57 6.64
C LYS A 497 -14.23 0.26 5.70
N GLN A 498 -14.73 -0.37 4.65
CA GLN A 498 -15.63 0.26 3.69
C GLN A 498 -17.06 -0.15 4.03
N GLU A 499 -17.84 0.79 4.60
CA GLU A 499 -19.26 0.55 4.89
C GLU A 499 -20.08 1.08 3.72
N SER A 500 -20.67 0.15 2.96
CA SER A 500 -21.50 0.44 1.79
C SER A 500 -22.97 0.25 2.16
N PHE A 501 -23.84 1.20 1.80
CA PHE A 501 -25.27 1.10 2.06
C PHE A 501 -26.11 1.45 0.83
N THR A 502 -27.34 0.93 0.83
CA THR A 502 -28.36 1.24 -0.17
C THR A 502 -29.71 1.28 0.53
N SER A 503 -30.43 2.39 0.39
CA SER A 503 -31.77 2.53 0.95
C SER A 503 -32.76 3.02 -0.08
N GLN A 504 -33.93 2.40 -0.13
CA GLN A 504 -35.05 2.80 -0.97
C GLN A 504 -36.14 3.38 -0.07
N ILE A 505 -36.46 4.67 -0.25
CA ILE A 505 -37.51 5.34 0.53
C ILE A 505 -38.82 5.25 -0.24
N ALA A 506 -39.85 4.65 0.37
CA ALA A 506 -41.17 4.43 -0.22
C ALA A 506 -42.19 5.50 0.22
N ASN A 507 -43.15 5.77 -0.67
CA ASN A 507 -44.17 6.84 -0.56
C ASN A 507 -44.90 6.89 0.80
N SER A 508 -45.21 8.12 1.24
CA SER A 508 -46.38 8.39 2.09
C SER A 508 -47.52 8.93 1.22
N THR A 509 -48.76 8.50 1.49
CA THR A 509 -49.96 8.99 0.79
C THR A 509 -50.53 10.22 1.50
N TYR A 510 -50.69 11.32 0.75
CA TYR A 510 -51.33 12.53 1.26
C TYR A 510 -52.86 12.35 1.33
N PRO A 511 -53.53 12.65 2.46
CA PRO A 511 -54.99 12.64 2.52
C PRO A 511 -55.57 13.79 1.68
N PRO A 512 -56.63 13.58 0.89
CA PRO A 512 -57.12 14.60 -0.05
C PRO A 512 -57.91 15.71 0.67
N GLY A 513 -57.25 16.84 0.92
CA GLY A 513 -57.91 18.10 1.30
C GLY A 513 -57.22 18.84 2.45
N GLY A 514 -56.91 20.12 2.25
CA GLY A 514 -56.26 20.99 3.24
C GLY A 514 -55.03 21.68 2.66
N GLY A 515 -55.10 23.00 2.49
CA GLY A 515 -54.05 23.77 1.82
C GLY A 515 -52.90 24.20 2.74
N GLY A 516 -51.75 24.50 2.12
CA GLY A 516 -50.78 25.44 2.66
C GLY A 516 -49.98 25.00 3.90
N SER A 517 -49.15 23.96 3.77
CA SER A 517 -48.00 23.73 4.66
C SER A 517 -46.89 23.00 3.93
N VAL A 518 -45.63 23.37 4.18
CA VAL A 518 -44.47 22.58 3.74
C VAL A 518 -44.27 21.46 4.75
N SER A 519 -44.54 20.22 4.33
CA SER A 519 -44.37 19.04 5.18
C SER A 519 -42.92 18.57 5.17
N ASN A 520 -42.18 18.79 6.26
CA ASN A 520 -40.87 18.18 6.47
C ASN A 520 -41.05 16.71 6.89
N TYR A 521 -40.50 15.77 6.12
CA TYR A 521 -40.49 14.35 6.46
C TYR A 521 -39.08 13.88 6.79
N THR A 522 -38.78 13.74 8.09
CA THR A 522 -37.51 13.18 8.57
C THR A 522 -37.61 11.65 8.60
N TYR A 523 -36.93 10.99 7.65
CA TYR A 523 -36.79 9.54 7.63
C TYR A 523 -35.52 9.12 8.37
N TRP A 524 -35.68 8.47 9.52
CA TRP A 524 -34.57 8.00 10.35
C TRP A 524 -33.93 6.72 9.77
N LEU A 525 -33.11 6.88 8.74
CA LEU A 525 -32.06 5.91 8.41
C LEU A 525 -30.77 6.32 9.13
N GLY A 526 -30.68 5.97 10.41
CA GLY A 526 -29.55 6.32 11.27
C GLY A 526 -28.45 5.26 11.24
N TYR A 527 -27.22 5.68 10.98
CA TYR A 527 -26.02 4.87 11.20
C TYR A 527 -25.21 5.46 12.34
N THR A 528 -24.80 4.62 13.29
CA THR A 528 -24.00 4.98 14.47
C THR A 528 -22.55 4.55 14.25
N PHE A 529 -21.59 5.46 14.41
CA PHE A 529 -20.16 5.15 14.29
C PHE A 529 -19.69 4.28 15.47
N LEU A 530 -19.29 3.04 15.18
CA LEU A 530 -18.92 2.05 16.21
C LEU A 530 -17.48 2.18 16.72
N ASN A 531 -16.65 2.98 16.04
CA ASN A 531 -15.23 3.18 16.30
C ASN A 531 -14.89 4.68 16.30
N ASP A 532 -13.83 5.07 17.03
CA ASP A 532 -13.26 6.40 16.93
C ASP A 532 -12.46 6.53 15.62
N ALA A 533 -12.66 7.64 14.89
CA ALA A 533 -11.93 7.96 13.68
C ALA A 533 -11.78 9.48 13.55
N ASN A 534 -10.54 9.98 13.57
CA ASN A 534 -10.26 11.41 13.47
C ASN A 534 -10.83 12.03 12.18
N LYS A 535 -10.93 11.22 11.11
CA LYS A 535 -11.47 11.60 9.80
C LYS A 535 -12.23 10.44 9.16
N ILE A 536 -13.30 10.76 8.43
CA ILE A 536 -13.94 9.85 7.48
C ILE A 536 -14.02 10.52 6.11
N LYS A 537 -13.94 9.73 5.03
CA LYS A 537 -14.28 10.19 3.68
C LYS A 537 -15.58 9.54 3.24
N VAL A 538 -16.54 10.36 2.81
CA VAL A 538 -17.91 9.98 2.51
C VAL A 538 -18.20 10.31 1.06
N HIS A 539 -18.55 9.29 0.27
CA HIS A 539 -19.08 9.43 -1.08
C HIS A 539 -20.55 8.99 -1.10
N ILE A 540 -21.46 9.87 -1.54
CA ILE A 540 -22.91 9.60 -1.60
C ILE A 540 -23.49 10.08 -2.94
N ASP A 541 -24.16 9.16 -3.63
CA ASP A 541 -24.88 9.40 -4.88
C ASP A 541 -26.40 9.30 -4.65
N CYS A 542 -27.13 10.31 -5.13
CA CYS A 542 -28.58 10.40 -5.01
C CYS A 542 -29.23 10.12 -6.37
N HIS A 543 -30.06 9.07 -6.45
CA HIS A 543 -30.75 8.69 -7.68
C HIS A 543 -32.27 8.73 -7.52
N LYS A 544 -32.95 9.25 -8.55
CA LYS A 544 -34.41 9.30 -8.63
C LYS A 544 -34.88 8.20 -9.58
N ASP A 545 -35.71 7.30 -9.06
CA ASP A 545 -36.13 6.08 -9.75
C ASP A 545 -37.36 6.27 -10.66
N ASN A 546 -37.83 7.51 -10.91
CA ASN A 546 -39.03 7.73 -11.72
C ASN A 546 -39.05 9.03 -12.54
N THR A 547 -39.41 8.90 -13.82
CA THR A 547 -39.37 9.95 -14.87
C THR A 547 -40.61 10.83 -14.94
N SER A 548 -41.67 10.55 -14.16
CA SER A 548 -42.91 11.33 -14.15
C SER A 548 -43.14 12.00 -12.79
N GLY A 549 -42.95 13.32 -12.73
CA GLY A 549 -43.24 14.16 -11.56
C GLY A 549 -42.08 15.06 -11.12
N SER A 550 -42.32 16.36 -11.11
CA SER A 550 -41.46 17.38 -10.50
C SER A 550 -41.75 17.47 -9.01
N GLY A 551 -40.78 17.19 -8.13
CA GLY A 551 -41.01 17.30 -6.68
C GLY A 551 -40.06 16.56 -5.76
N TYR A 552 -38.75 16.54 -6.06
CA TYR A 552 -37.67 16.25 -5.10
C TYR A 552 -36.63 17.33 -5.34
N ASN A 553 -36.54 18.34 -4.47
CA ASN A 553 -35.66 19.51 -4.69
C ASN A 553 -34.37 19.45 -3.86
N GLU A 554 -34.35 18.76 -2.72
CA GLU A 554 -33.17 18.70 -1.84
C GLU A 554 -33.21 17.43 -0.96
N ILE A 555 -32.11 16.68 -0.91
CA ILE A 555 -31.83 15.73 0.18
C ILE A 555 -30.72 16.34 1.03
N ARG A 556 -30.98 16.50 2.33
CA ARG A 556 -29.99 17.02 3.29
C ARG A 556 -29.49 15.89 4.18
N ILE A 557 -28.17 15.83 4.36
CA ILE A 557 -27.49 14.81 5.16
C ILE A 557 -26.85 15.53 6.34
N ASN A 558 -27.23 15.14 7.56
CA ASN A 558 -26.77 15.80 8.78
C ASN A 558 -25.98 14.81 9.64
N PHE A 559 -24.76 15.19 10.03
CA PHE A 559 -23.91 14.49 10.99
C PHE A 559 -24.09 15.14 12.36
N LYS A 560 -24.28 14.37 13.43
CA LYS A 560 -24.55 14.88 14.78
C LYS A 560 -23.70 14.20 15.84
N HIS A 561 -23.26 14.99 16.83
CA HIS A 561 -22.62 14.43 18.02
C HIS A 561 -23.64 13.73 18.92
N THR A 562 -23.26 12.57 19.46
CA THR A 562 -24.05 11.78 20.41
C THR A 562 -24.35 12.56 21.69
N SER A 563 -23.36 13.30 22.18
CA SER A 563 -23.36 13.86 23.54
C SER A 563 -24.25 15.09 23.72
N ASN A 564 -24.67 15.74 22.62
CA ASN A 564 -25.48 16.95 22.67
C ASN A 564 -26.43 17.14 21.46
N GLY A 565 -26.46 16.22 20.49
CA GLY A 565 -27.29 16.30 19.30
C GLY A 565 -26.95 17.46 18.34
N LYS A 566 -25.85 18.18 18.56
CA LYS A 566 -25.43 19.31 17.73
C LYS A 566 -24.97 18.81 16.36
N VAL A 567 -25.41 19.49 15.30
CA VAL A 567 -24.95 19.21 13.93
C VAL A 567 -23.46 19.56 13.81
N ILE A 568 -22.68 18.58 13.40
CA ILE A 568 -21.24 18.64 13.10
C ILE A 568 -21.08 19.25 11.70
N ASN A 569 -21.72 18.61 10.71
CA ASN A 569 -21.73 19.02 9.31
C ASN A 569 -23.11 18.74 8.70
N SER A 570 -23.48 19.54 7.70
CA SER A 570 -24.69 19.39 6.91
C SER A 570 -24.35 19.55 5.42
N PHE A 571 -24.81 18.61 4.59
CA PHE A 571 -24.56 18.61 3.16
C PHE A 571 -25.85 18.40 2.38
N THR A 572 -25.89 18.90 1.15
CA THR A 572 -27.01 18.79 0.22
C THR A 572 -26.61 17.92 -0.97
N CYS A 573 -27.50 17.03 -1.39
CA CYS A 573 -27.33 16.12 -2.51
C CYS A 573 -28.55 16.18 -3.44
N ASP A 574 -28.29 16.15 -4.75
CA ASP A 574 -29.30 16.01 -5.79
C ASP A 574 -28.77 15.12 -6.94
N GLN A 575 -29.60 14.83 -7.96
CA GLN A 575 -29.23 13.93 -9.08
C GLN A 575 -28.03 14.41 -9.92
N SER A 576 -27.69 15.69 -9.84
CA SER A 576 -26.61 16.36 -10.57
C SER A 576 -25.37 16.57 -9.71
N ASN A 577 -25.52 16.49 -8.38
CA ASN A 577 -24.51 16.84 -7.38
C ASN A 577 -24.40 15.73 -6.34
N SER A 578 -23.50 14.79 -6.58
CA SER A 578 -23.05 13.83 -5.57
C SER A 578 -22.17 14.50 -4.52
N ILE A 579 -22.15 13.92 -3.31
CA ILE A 579 -21.31 14.39 -2.22
C ILE A 579 -20.05 13.52 -2.21
N ASP A 580 -18.88 14.10 -2.51
CA ASP A 580 -17.58 13.56 -2.09
C ASP A 580 -16.93 14.56 -1.10
N LYS A 581 -16.87 14.18 0.19
CA LYS A 581 -16.38 15.05 1.28
C LYS A 581 -15.62 14.28 2.36
N GLU A 582 -14.60 14.93 2.91
CA GLU A 582 -13.98 14.54 4.17
C GLU A 582 -14.69 15.22 5.34
N ILE A 583 -14.86 14.49 6.44
CA ILE A 583 -15.50 14.96 7.67
C ILE A 583 -14.55 14.66 8.83
N THR A 584 -14.22 15.70 9.61
CA THR A 584 -13.36 15.63 10.80
C THR A 584 -14.20 15.50 12.07
N ASP A 585 -13.54 15.24 13.20
CA ASP A 585 -14.11 15.34 14.56
C ASP A 585 -15.24 14.34 14.89
N ILE A 586 -15.34 13.24 14.12
CA ILE A 586 -16.26 12.13 14.38
C ILE A 586 -15.79 11.33 15.60
N LYS A 587 -16.68 11.11 16.57
CA LYS A 587 -16.42 10.29 17.77
C LYS A 587 -17.24 9.01 17.75
N LYS A 588 -16.75 7.98 18.45
CA LYS A 588 -17.52 6.76 18.68
C LYS A 588 -18.87 7.07 19.33
N GLY A 589 -19.94 6.55 18.74
CA GLY A 589 -21.34 6.80 19.11
C GLY A 589 -22.03 7.87 18.27
N ASP A 590 -21.28 8.74 17.57
CA ASP A 590 -21.89 9.80 16.76
C ASP A 590 -22.70 9.18 15.61
N TYR A 591 -23.68 9.91 15.09
CA TYR A 591 -24.60 9.38 14.08
C TYR A 591 -24.85 10.37 12.96
N PHE A 592 -25.19 9.84 11.79
CA PHE A 592 -25.75 10.64 10.69
C PHE A 592 -27.13 10.14 10.31
N TYR A 593 -27.93 11.05 9.73
CA TYR A 593 -29.29 10.78 9.29
C TYR A 593 -29.65 11.67 8.08
N PHE A 594 -30.71 11.28 7.39
CA PHE A 594 -31.20 11.94 6.18
C PHE A 594 -32.46 12.76 6.49
N GLU A 595 -32.52 13.97 5.98
CA GLU A 595 -33.72 14.81 5.94
C GLU A 595 -34.13 15.03 4.50
N TYR A 596 -35.42 14.85 4.21
CA TYR A 596 -35.95 15.01 2.86
C TYR A 596 -36.94 16.17 2.79
N TYR A 597 -36.74 17.06 1.81
CA TYR A 597 -37.50 18.30 1.63
C TYR A 597 -38.33 18.28 0.35
N VAL A 598 -39.66 18.16 0.51
CA VAL A 598 -40.65 18.31 -0.59
C VAL A 598 -40.97 19.79 -0.79
N GLY A 599 -40.21 20.48 -1.63
CA GLY A 599 -40.48 21.89 -1.98
C GLY A 599 -41.61 22.05 -3.00
N GLY A 600 -42.82 22.37 -2.53
CA GLY A 600 -43.97 22.64 -3.41
C GLY A 600 -44.03 24.10 -3.92
N VAL A 601 -44.06 24.28 -5.24
CA VAL A 601 -44.39 25.58 -5.85
C VAL A 601 -45.92 25.79 -5.78
N ILE A 602 -46.34 26.95 -5.28
CA ILE A 602 -47.76 27.29 -5.10
C ILE A 602 -48.49 27.27 -6.46
N GLY A 603 -49.62 26.54 -6.53
CA GLY A 603 -50.62 26.73 -7.59
C GLY A 603 -50.96 25.51 -8.45
N LYS A 604 -50.33 24.34 -8.30
CA LYS A 604 -50.74 23.11 -8.98
C LYS A 604 -50.65 21.87 -8.09
N THR A 605 -51.76 21.14 -8.01
CA THR A 605 -51.84 19.85 -7.31
C THR A 605 -51.08 18.80 -8.12
N TYR A 606 -49.92 18.36 -7.62
CA TYR A 606 -49.19 17.22 -8.16
C TYR A 606 -49.08 16.11 -7.11
N SER A 607 -49.48 14.89 -7.47
CA SER A 607 -49.21 13.70 -6.68
C SER A 607 -47.71 13.36 -6.79
N CYS A 608 -46.92 13.77 -5.79
CA CYS A 608 -45.50 13.48 -5.73
C CYS A 608 -45.22 12.04 -5.25
N GLY A 609 -45.44 11.07 -6.15
CA GLY A 609 -44.95 9.71 -5.99
C GLY A 609 -43.62 9.53 -6.70
N ALA A 610 -42.49 9.68 -6.01
CA ALA A 610 -41.20 9.28 -6.54
C ALA A 610 -40.38 8.54 -5.50
N ASN A 611 -39.84 7.39 -5.90
CA ASN A 611 -38.88 6.66 -5.09
C ASN A 611 -37.51 7.31 -5.25
N ALA A 612 -36.85 7.61 -4.14
CA ALA A 612 -35.44 7.97 -4.12
C ALA A 612 -34.63 6.75 -3.66
N LYS A 613 -33.53 6.47 -4.36
CA LYS A 613 -32.49 5.55 -3.90
C LYS A 613 -31.25 6.35 -3.55
N ILE A 614 -30.73 6.10 -2.36
CA ILE A 614 -29.46 6.67 -1.89
C ILE A 614 -28.46 5.54 -1.86
N TYR A 615 -27.32 5.76 -2.52
CA TYR A 615 -26.16 4.89 -2.52
C TYR A 615 -25.03 5.62 -1.81
N GLY A 616 -24.36 4.96 -0.87
CA GLY A 616 -23.30 5.60 -0.11
C GLY A 616 -22.18 4.64 0.29
N VAL A 617 -20.98 5.19 0.32
CA VAL A 617 -19.76 4.52 0.75
C VAL A 617 -19.05 5.40 1.79
N ILE A 618 -18.80 4.83 2.96
CA ILE A 618 -18.02 5.46 4.03
C ILE A 618 -16.70 4.73 4.16
N ASN A 619 -15.61 5.48 4.00
CA ASN A 619 -14.25 5.02 4.21
C ASN A 619 -13.70 5.67 5.48
N TYR A 620 -13.39 4.86 6.50
CA TYR A 620 -12.71 5.31 7.70
C TYR A 620 -11.23 5.54 7.38
N ILE A 621 -10.73 6.75 7.64
CA ILE A 621 -9.32 7.13 7.44
C ILE A 621 -8.65 7.21 8.81
N LYS A 622 -7.52 6.52 8.96
CA LYS A 622 -6.77 6.46 10.23
C LYS A 622 -5.75 7.58 10.34
#